data_AF-T0PIQ0-F1
#
_entry.id   AF-T0PIQ0-F1
#
_cell.length_a   1.000
_cell.length_b   1.000
_cell.length_c   1.000
_cell.angle_alpha   90.00
_cell.angle_beta   90.00
_cell.angle_gamma   90.00
#
_symmetry.space_group_name_H-M   'P 1'
#
loop_
_entity.id
_entity.type
_entity.pdbx_description
1 polymer ?
#
loop_
_entity_poly.entity_id
_entity_poly.type
_entity_poly.pdbx_seq_one_letter_code
_entity_poly.pdbx_strand_id
1 'polypeptide(L)'
;MPELKADAVLQKRLYSLPNVTVIKNAQTKEITGTDKVNGISYINRDNGEVHHIELQGVFVQIGLVPNTDWLGEEVNRSRFGEIIVDKYGATNIPGVFAAGDCTDSAYKQIIISMGSGATAALGAFDYLIRS
;
A
#
# COMPACT_ATOMS: atom_id res chain seq x y z
N MET A 1 17.92 6.07 1.12
CA MET A 1 17.13 7.01 1.95
C MET A 1 17.78 7.00 3.32
N PRO A 2 18.27 8.15 3.80
CA PRO A 2 19.09 8.23 5.00
C PRO A 2 18.27 8.03 6.29
N GLU A 3 16.95 8.16 6.20
CA GLU A 3 16.01 8.14 7.32
C GLU A 3 14.74 7.36 6.98
N LEU A 4 14.11 6.78 8.01
CA LEU A 4 12.80 6.12 7.90
C LEU A 4 11.69 7.17 8.05
N LYS A 5 10.62 7.02 7.25
CA LYS A 5 9.46 7.94 7.25
C LYS A 5 8.35 7.55 8.24
N ALA A 6 8.46 6.41 8.92
CA ALA A 6 7.47 5.94 9.87
C ALA A 6 7.48 6.77 11.17
N ASP A 7 6.41 6.74 11.96
CA ASP A 7 6.35 7.45 13.24
C ASP A 7 7.49 7.05 14.18
N ALA A 8 8.02 8.02 14.93
CA ALA A 8 9.17 7.83 15.81
C ALA A 8 8.95 6.71 16.84
N VAL A 9 7.71 6.51 17.32
CA VAL A 9 7.36 5.43 18.24
C VAL A 9 7.54 4.05 17.60
N LEU A 10 7.18 3.89 16.32
CA LEU A 10 7.36 2.65 15.57
C LEU A 10 8.83 2.39 15.28
N GLN A 11 9.59 3.44 14.91
CA GLN A 11 11.04 3.31 14.74
C GLN A 11 11.72 2.88 16.04
N LYS A 12 11.38 3.50 17.17
CA LYS A 12 11.92 3.13 18.49
C LYS A 12 11.61 1.68 18.82
N ARG A 13 10.38 1.21 18.54
CA ARG A 13 10.02 -0.20 18.74
C ARG A 13 10.85 -1.11 17.83
N LEU A 14 10.98 -0.79 16.54
CA LEU A 14 11.77 -1.56 15.58
C LEU A 14 13.22 -1.75 16.05
N TYR A 15 13.87 -0.66 16.49
CA TYR A 15 15.24 -0.70 17.01
C TYR A 15 15.39 -1.41 18.37
N SER A 16 14.30 -1.65 19.10
CA SER A 16 14.33 -2.40 20.37
C SER A 16 14.31 -3.92 20.19
N LEU A 17 14.07 -4.42 18.98
CA LEU A 17 13.92 -5.85 18.73
C LEU A 17 15.29 -6.50 18.48
N PRO A 18 15.68 -7.54 19.24
CA PRO A 18 17.01 -8.15 19.13
C PRO A 18 17.22 -8.98 17.85
N ASN A 19 16.13 -9.34 17.17
CA ASN A 19 16.13 -10.16 15.96
C ASN A 19 15.88 -9.35 14.68
N VAL A 20 16.06 -8.03 14.74
CA VAL A 20 15.81 -7.12 13.61
C VAL A 20 17.05 -6.28 13.34
N THR A 21 17.42 -6.22 12.06
CA THR A 21 18.48 -5.34 11.57
C THR A 21 17.87 -4.33 10.60
N VAL A 22 18.11 -3.05 10.85
CA VAL A 22 17.65 -1.96 9.96
C VAL A 22 18.80 -1.51 9.09
N ILE A 23 18.64 -1.67 7.78
CA ILE A 23 19.63 -1.23 6.78
C ILE A 23 19.07 -0.01 6.06
N LYS A 24 19.68 1.15 6.28
CA LYS A 24 19.34 2.40 5.61
C LYS A 24 20.21 2.56 4.36
N ASN A 25 19.85 3.49 3.48
CA ASN A 25 20.55 3.72 2.22
C ASN A 25 20.70 2.47 1.32
N ALA A 26 19.97 1.39 1.59
CA ALA A 26 19.92 0.21 0.75
C ALA A 26 18.96 0.41 -0.43
N GLN A 27 19.41 0.04 -1.63
CA GLN A 27 18.57 -0.15 -2.81
C GLN A 27 18.67 -1.60 -3.24
N THR A 28 17.57 -2.35 -3.18
CA THR A 28 17.51 -3.72 -3.69
C THR A 28 17.97 -3.75 -5.15
N LYS A 29 18.94 -4.64 -5.43
CA LYS A 29 19.46 -4.89 -6.78
C LYS A 29 18.78 -6.10 -7.41
N GLU A 30 18.68 -7.20 -6.65
CA GLU A 30 18.08 -8.45 -7.10
C GLU A 30 17.60 -9.27 -5.91
N ILE A 31 16.56 -10.07 -6.14
CA ILE A 31 16.14 -11.16 -5.24
C ILE A 31 16.60 -12.44 -5.92
N THR A 32 17.32 -13.29 -5.18
CA THR A 32 17.95 -14.49 -5.73
C THR A 32 17.15 -15.74 -5.36
N GLY A 33 17.28 -16.77 -6.21
CA GLY A 33 16.55 -18.03 -6.09
C GLY A 33 16.06 -18.51 -7.45
N THR A 34 15.69 -19.79 -7.53
CA THR A 34 15.03 -20.37 -8.71
C THR A 34 13.54 -20.55 -8.43
N ASP A 35 13.18 -21.60 -7.69
CA ASP A 35 11.79 -21.91 -7.32
C ASP A 35 11.40 -21.25 -5.98
N LYS A 36 12.40 -20.95 -5.14
CA LYS A 36 12.26 -20.33 -3.83
C LYS A 36 13.33 -19.28 -3.65
N VAL A 37 12.99 -18.22 -2.90
CA VAL A 37 13.94 -17.19 -2.49
C VAL A 37 15.03 -17.82 -1.64
N ASN A 38 16.28 -17.50 -1.95
CA ASN A 38 17.45 -17.85 -1.13
C ASN A 38 18.26 -16.64 -0.66
N GLY A 39 17.96 -15.44 -1.17
CA GLY A 39 18.65 -14.24 -0.75
C GLY A 39 18.17 -12.96 -1.42
N ILE A 40 18.81 -11.86 -1.02
CA ILE A 40 18.63 -10.54 -1.61
C ILE A 40 19.99 -9.85 -1.70
N SER A 41 20.27 -9.23 -2.85
CA SER A 41 21.42 -8.34 -3.02
C SER A 41 20.94 -6.89 -3.04
N TYR A 42 21.66 -5.99 -2.38
CA TYR A 42 21.35 -4.56 -2.38
C TYR A 42 22.62 -3.72 -2.56
N ILE A 43 22.45 -2.53 -3.13
CA ILE A 43 23.49 -1.51 -3.25
C ILE A 43 23.36 -0.57 -2.07
N ASN A 44 24.45 -0.37 -1.33
CA ASN A 44 24.55 0.73 -0.38
C ASN A 44 24.76 2.03 -1.17
N ARG A 45 23.81 2.95 -1.08
CA ARG A 45 23.82 4.20 -1.85
C ARG A 45 24.84 5.22 -1.35
N ASP A 46 25.43 5.02 -0.17
CA ASP A 46 26.44 5.94 0.36
C ASP A 46 27.81 5.71 -0.30
N ASN A 47 28.15 4.47 -0.64
CA ASN A 47 29.47 4.08 -1.17
C ASN A 47 29.41 3.28 -2.48
N GLY A 48 28.24 2.85 -2.92
CA GLY A 48 28.03 2.04 -4.13
C GLY A 48 28.31 0.55 -3.97
N GLU A 49 28.67 0.07 -2.76
CA GLU A 49 29.00 -1.33 -2.52
C GLU A 49 27.77 -2.23 -2.63
N VAL A 50 27.98 -3.45 -3.12
CA VAL A 50 26.94 -4.48 -3.21
C VAL A 50 27.10 -5.44 -2.04
N HIS A 51 26.02 -5.62 -1.29
CA HIS A 51 25.93 -6.60 -0.20
C HIS A 51 24.92 -7.69 -0.56
N HIS A 52 25.14 -8.89 -0.04
CA HIS A 52 24.22 -10.02 -0.18
C HIS A 52 23.79 -10.53 1.19
N ILE A 53 22.51 -10.87 1.34
CA ILE A 53 21.93 -11.45 2.55
C ILE A 53 21.19 -12.72 2.16
N GLU A 54 21.58 -13.85 2.77
CA GLU A 54 20.84 -15.10 2.66
C GLU A 54 19.56 -15.04 3.49
N LEU A 55 18.42 -15.33 2.87
CA LEU A 55 17.10 -15.34 3.50
C LEU A 55 16.11 -16.17 2.69
N GLN A 56 14.99 -16.55 3.30
CA GLN A 56 13.99 -17.43 2.67
C GLN A 56 12.73 -16.70 2.21
N GLY A 57 12.61 -15.40 2.47
CA GLY A 57 11.42 -14.62 2.12
C GLY A 57 11.68 -13.12 2.13
N VAL A 58 11.04 -12.42 1.19
CA VAL A 58 11.09 -10.96 1.06
C VAL A 58 9.66 -10.43 1.09
N PHE A 59 9.39 -9.52 2.01
CA PHE A 59 8.12 -8.81 2.10
C PHE A 59 8.31 -7.39 1.58
N VAL A 60 7.75 -7.10 0.39
CA VAL A 60 7.85 -5.78 -0.22
C VAL A 60 6.74 -4.87 0.35
N GLN A 61 7.14 -3.80 1.03
CA GLN A 61 6.24 -2.83 1.67
C GLN A 61 6.63 -1.40 1.30
N ILE A 62 6.76 -1.12 -0.01
CA ILE A 62 7.16 0.20 -0.54
C ILE A 62 5.97 1.19 -0.51
N GLY A 63 4.78 0.68 -0.74
CA GLY A 63 3.54 1.44 -0.86
C GLY A 63 2.59 0.77 -1.84
N LEU A 64 1.33 1.21 -1.83
CA LEU A 64 0.32 0.82 -2.80
C LEU A 64 0.10 1.99 -3.76
N VAL A 65 0.06 1.72 -5.06
CA VAL A 65 -0.39 2.70 -6.07
C VAL A 65 -1.78 2.27 -6.51
N PRO A 66 -2.85 3.01 -6.13
CA PRO A 66 -4.20 2.71 -6.57
C PRO A 66 -4.35 2.86 -8.10
N ASN A 67 -5.13 1.97 -8.73
CA ASN A 67 -5.40 2.01 -10.17
C ASN A 67 -6.49 3.05 -10.52
N THR A 68 -6.20 4.33 -10.26
CA THR A 68 -7.19 5.42 -10.26
C THR A 68 -6.76 6.62 -11.10
N ASP A 69 -5.60 6.55 -11.76
CA ASP A 69 -5.06 7.68 -12.55
C ASP A 69 -5.96 8.06 -13.73
N TRP A 70 -6.70 7.10 -14.27
CA TRP A 70 -7.61 7.28 -15.40
C TRP A 70 -8.86 8.12 -15.07
N LEU A 71 -9.17 8.34 -13.78
CA LEU A 71 -10.37 9.06 -13.32
C LEU A 71 -10.27 10.59 -13.45
N GLY A 72 -9.13 11.12 -13.93
CA GLY A 72 -8.92 12.56 -14.04
C GLY A 72 -9.00 13.29 -12.69
N GLU A 73 -9.31 14.58 -12.70
CA GLU A 73 -9.35 15.41 -11.48
C GLU A 73 -10.73 15.51 -10.84
N GLU A 74 -11.77 15.00 -11.49
CA GLU A 74 -13.16 15.17 -11.04
C GLU A 74 -13.51 14.30 -9.83
N VAL A 75 -12.90 13.12 -9.71
CA VAL A 75 -13.07 12.25 -8.55
C VAL A 75 -12.01 12.59 -7.51
N ASN A 76 -12.47 13.01 -6.33
CA ASN A 76 -11.61 13.37 -5.22
C ASN A 76 -10.79 12.16 -4.75
N ARG A 77 -9.48 12.37 -4.65
CA ARG A 77 -8.52 11.35 -4.24
C ARG A 77 -7.65 11.86 -3.09
N SER A 78 -7.24 10.94 -2.22
CA SER A 78 -6.26 11.22 -1.16
C SER A 78 -4.92 11.60 -1.80
N ARG A 79 -3.99 12.14 -1.00
CA ARG A 79 -2.61 12.41 -1.46
C ARG A 79 -1.87 11.16 -1.98
N PHE A 80 -2.40 9.96 -1.71
CA PHE A 80 -1.87 8.68 -2.15
C PHE A 80 -2.62 8.12 -3.37
N GLY A 81 -3.55 8.88 -3.95
CA GLY A 81 -4.32 8.49 -5.14
C GLY A 81 -5.60 7.69 -4.84
N GLU A 82 -5.89 7.40 -3.58
CA GLU A 82 -7.06 6.59 -3.19
C GLU A 82 -8.37 7.39 -3.35
N ILE A 83 -9.41 6.79 -3.93
CA ILE A 83 -10.72 7.43 -4.05
C ILE A 83 -11.30 7.66 -2.65
N ILE A 84 -11.65 8.90 -2.35
CA ILE A 84 -12.28 9.26 -1.08
C ILE A 84 -13.75 8.86 -1.16
N VAL A 85 -14.20 8.01 -0.24
CA VAL A 85 -15.59 7.57 -0.16
C VAL A 85 -16.20 7.81 1.22
N ASP A 86 -17.51 7.97 1.27
CA ASP A 86 -18.24 7.99 2.54
C ASP A 86 -18.54 6.57 3.06
N LYS A 87 -19.29 6.47 4.17
CA LYS A 87 -19.67 5.19 4.78
C LYS A 87 -20.60 4.32 3.92
N TYR A 88 -21.14 4.85 2.82
CA TYR A 88 -21.96 4.15 1.84
C TYR A 88 -21.20 3.82 0.55
N GLY A 89 -19.91 4.17 0.46
CA GLY A 89 -19.09 3.99 -0.73
C GLY A 89 -19.30 5.07 -1.79
N ALA A 90 -20.01 6.16 -1.48
CA ALA A 90 -20.28 7.25 -2.41
C ALA A 90 -19.06 8.17 -2.53
N THR A 91 -18.77 8.62 -3.75
CA THR A 91 -17.71 9.62 -4.01
C THR A 91 -18.27 11.05 -3.93
N ASN A 92 -17.45 12.05 -4.28
CA ASN A 92 -17.91 13.43 -4.43
C ASN A 92 -18.84 13.65 -5.65
N ILE A 93 -18.90 12.71 -6.59
CA ILE A 93 -19.77 12.79 -7.76
C ILE A 93 -21.05 11.99 -7.48
N PRO A 94 -22.24 12.62 -7.52
CA PRO A 94 -23.51 11.91 -7.34
C PRO A 94 -23.67 10.76 -8.33
N GLY A 95 -24.07 9.59 -7.83
CA GLY A 95 -24.23 8.37 -8.64
C GLY A 95 -22.94 7.59 -8.91
N VAL A 96 -21.77 8.09 -8.50
CA VAL A 96 -20.49 7.39 -8.62
C VAL A 96 -20.07 6.84 -7.26
N PHE A 97 -19.83 5.54 -7.22
CA PHE A 97 -19.43 4.79 -6.03
C PHE A 97 -18.11 4.06 -6.27
N ALA A 98 -17.36 3.80 -5.20
CA ALA A 98 -16.12 3.04 -5.25
C ALA A 98 -15.99 2.08 -4.05
N ALA A 99 -15.24 1.00 -4.25
CA ALA A 99 -15.03 -0.03 -3.25
C ALA A 99 -13.69 -0.76 -3.43
N GLY A 100 -13.21 -1.38 -2.35
CA GLY A 100 -11.97 -2.16 -2.34
C GLY A 100 -10.72 -1.30 -2.26
N ASP A 101 -9.60 -1.88 -2.70
CA ASP A 101 -8.26 -1.33 -2.44
C ASP A 101 -8.01 0.04 -3.09
N CYS A 102 -8.81 0.41 -4.10
CA CYS A 102 -8.72 1.71 -4.76
C CYS A 102 -9.28 2.87 -3.93
N THR A 103 -10.02 2.60 -2.84
CA THR A 103 -10.56 3.63 -1.95
C THR A 103 -9.64 3.90 -0.78
N ASP A 104 -9.96 4.93 0.01
CA ASP A 104 -9.27 5.30 1.24
C ASP A 104 -9.53 4.36 2.45
N SER A 105 -9.99 3.12 2.18
CA SER A 105 -10.05 2.06 3.19
C SER A 105 -8.69 1.87 3.84
N ALA A 106 -8.66 1.94 5.17
CA ALA A 106 -7.44 1.82 5.98
C ALA A 106 -6.71 0.47 5.81
N TYR A 107 -7.41 -0.57 5.36
CA TYR A 107 -6.89 -1.91 5.23
C TYR A 107 -7.21 -2.49 3.87
N LYS A 108 -6.24 -3.25 3.32
CA LYS A 108 -6.26 -3.82 1.98
C LYS A 108 -6.26 -5.33 2.09
N GLN A 109 -7.45 -5.94 2.12
CA GLN A 109 -7.67 -7.37 2.33
C GLN A 109 -8.91 -7.83 1.56
N ILE A 110 -8.90 -9.09 1.10
CA ILE A 110 -9.99 -9.67 0.29
C ILE A 110 -11.36 -9.49 0.96
N ILE A 111 -11.49 -9.87 2.23
CA ILE A 111 -12.77 -9.79 2.96
C ILE A 111 -13.24 -8.35 3.19
N ILE A 112 -12.30 -7.42 3.37
CA ILE A 112 -12.60 -5.99 3.55
C ILE A 112 -13.12 -5.42 2.23
N SER A 113 -12.46 -5.74 1.13
CA SER A 113 -12.87 -5.34 -0.21
C SER A 113 -14.24 -5.91 -0.58
N MET A 114 -14.52 -7.18 -0.26
CA MET A 114 -15.85 -7.77 -0.44
C MET A 114 -16.93 -7.05 0.37
N GLY A 115 -16.66 -6.73 1.64
CA GLY A 115 -17.58 -5.97 2.49
C GLY A 115 -17.88 -4.57 1.91
N SER A 116 -16.83 -3.83 1.54
CA SER A 116 -17.00 -2.50 0.93
C SER A 116 -17.72 -2.55 -0.41
N GLY A 117 -17.53 -3.62 -1.20
CA GLY A 117 -18.24 -3.83 -2.46
C GLY A 117 -19.74 -4.04 -2.26
N ALA A 118 -20.13 -4.81 -1.24
CA ALA A 118 -21.52 -4.96 -0.88
C ALA A 118 -22.15 -3.63 -0.44
N THR A 119 -21.43 -2.84 0.37
CA THR A 119 -21.88 -1.50 0.78
C THR A 119 -22.09 -0.57 -0.40
N ALA A 120 -21.09 -0.46 -1.30
CA ALA A 120 -21.17 0.42 -2.47
C ALA A 120 -22.29 0.00 -3.44
N ALA A 121 -22.50 -1.31 -3.64
CA ALA A 121 -23.57 -1.82 -4.49
C ALA A 121 -24.96 -1.46 -3.94
N LEU A 122 -25.17 -1.59 -2.63
CA LEU A 122 -26.43 -1.20 -1.98
C LEU A 122 -26.61 0.33 -1.99
N GLY A 123 -25.53 1.10 -1.82
CA GLY A 123 -25.56 2.56 -1.93
C GLY A 123 -25.97 3.02 -3.34
N ALA A 124 -25.38 2.40 -4.38
CA ALA A 124 -25.75 2.67 -5.76
C ALA A 124 -27.22 2.30 -6.06
N PHE A 125 -27.69 1.17 -5.52
CA PHE A 125 -29.08 0.76 -5.68
C PHE A 125 -30.06 1.74 -5.01
N ASP A 126 -29.78 2.19 -3.79
CA ASP A 126 -30.62 3.19 -3.10
C ASP A 126 -30.63 4.53 -3.85
N TYR A 127 -29.49 4.95 -4.40
CA TYR A 127 -29.40 6.14 -5.26
C TYR A 127 -30.35 6.04 -6.45
N LEU A 128 -30.32 4.92 -7.19
CA LEU A 128 -31.16 4.70 -8.38
C LEU A 128 -32.66 4.70 -8.08
N ILE A 129 -33.07 4.27 -6.89
CA ILE A 129 -34.50 4.24 -6.50
C ILE A 129 -35.00 5.64 -6.08
N ARG A 130 -34.10 6.51 -5.65
CA ARG A 130 -34.42 7.85 -5.13
C ARG A 130 -34.13 9.00 -6.11
N SER A 131 -33.50 8.69 -7.24
CA SER A 131 -33.13 9.62 -8.31
C SER A 131 -34.24 9.82 -9.34
#